data_AF-A0A0N4XUI5-F1
#
_entry.id   AF-A0A0N4XUI5-F1
#
_cell.length_a   1.000
_cell.length_b   1.000
_cell.length_c   1.000
_cell.angle_alpha   90.00
_cell.angle_beta   90.00
_cell.angle_gamma   90.00
#
_symmetry.space_group_name_H-M   'P 1'
#
loop_
_entity.id
_entity.type
_entity.pdbx_description
1 polymer ?
#
loop_
_entity_poly.entity_id
_entity_poly.type
_entity_poly.pdbx_seq_one_letter_code
_entity_poly.pdbx_strand_id
1 'polypeptide(L)'
;MTKKPAFYAVANGRRIDVFRTWDECRAQVEGFPAASDPSKWEAAPVVYTDGACSNNGKLGAKAGYGVYWGPDHEDNACGPVTGAPTNNRGELLAVDVALKQVKFEHVPGHSGVPGNEAADSLARQGAQMFSSGSNQ
;
A
#
# COMPACT_ATOMS: atom_id res chain seq x y z
N MET A 1 20.77 -13.41 -16.79
CA MET A 1 20.23 -12.15 -16.23
C MET A 1 20.26 -12.26 -14.71
N THR A 2 20.97 -11.39 -14.00
CA THR A 2 21.00 -11.41 -12.54
C THR A 2 19.73 -10.75 -12.01
N LYS A 3 18.94 -11.50 -11.22
CA LYS A 3 17.74 -10.98 -10.57
C LYS A 3 18.17 -9.86 -9.61
N LYS A 4 17.51 -8.70 -9.64
CA LYS A 4 17.79 -7.63 -8.67
C LYS A 4 17.63 -8.18 -7.23
N PRO A 5 18.45 -7.74 -6.27
CA PRO A 5 18.24 -8.11 -4.88
C PRO A 5 16.86 -7.62 -4.44
N ALA A 6 16.05 -8.54 -3.90
CA ALA A 6 14.78 -8.23 -3.28
C ALA A 6 15.01 -7.90 -1.80
N PHE A 7 14.26 -6.93 -1.29
CA PHE A 7 14.26 -6.59 0.13
C PHE A 7 12.85 -6.81 0.67
N TYR A 8 12.76 -7.34 1.88
CA TYR A 8 11.50 -7.65 2.55
C TYR A 8 11.49 -6.94 3.90
N ALA A 9 10.49 -6.11 4.17
CA ALA A 9 10.42 -5.34 5.40
C ALA A 9 9.37 -5.91 6.36
N VAL A 10 9.68 -5.86 7.65
CA VAL A 10 8.75 -6.20 8.73
C VAL A 10 8.38 -4.90 9.42
N ALA A 11 7.17 -4.41 9.17
CA ALA A 11 6.65 -3.22 9.84
C ALA A 11 6.14 -3.52 11.26
N ASN A 12 5.68 -4.75 11.49
CA ASN A 12 5.27 -5.24 12.80
C ASN A 12 5.55 -6.75 12.90
N GLY A 13 6.34 -7.17 13.87
CA GLY A 13 6.84 -8.54 13.99
C GLY A 13 7.82 -8.71 15.15
N ARG A 14 8.35 -9.93 15.32
CA ARG A 14 9.38 -10.24 16.32
C ARG A 14 10.60 -9.33 16.21
N ARG A 15 10.96 -8.96 14.98
CA ARG A 15 12.00 -7.95 14.68
C ARG A 15 11.55 -7.05 13.54
N ILE A 16 11.45 -5.75 13.82
CA ILE A 16 11.18 -4.70 12.83
C ILE A 16 12.49 -4.37 12.12
N ASP A 17 12.60 -4.72 10.83
CA ASP A 17 13.82 -4.53 10.03
C ASP A 17 13.57 -4.79 8.53
N VAL A 18 14.60 -4.61 7.71
CA VAL A 18 14.65 -4.99 6.28
C VAL A 18 15.56 -6.20 6.07
N PHE A 19 15.01 -7.25 5.50
CA PHE A 19 15.64 -8.55 5.26
C PHE A 19 15.95 -8.74 3.77
N ARG A 20 16.96 -9.56 3.46
CA ARG A 20 17.38 -9.82 2.07
C ARG A 20 16.71 -11.06 1.48
N THR A 21 16.09 -11.88 2.32
CA THR A 21 15.36 -13.07 1.91
C THR A 21 13.95 -13.08 2.50
N TRP A 22 13.04 -13.75 1.79
CA TRP A 22 11.68 -13.92 2.27
C TRP A 22 11.60 -14.80 3.51
N ASP A 23 12.43 -15.85 3.60
CA ASP A 23 12.44 -16.76 4.75
C ASP A 23 12.83 -16.03 6.05
N GLU A 24 13.83 -15.15 6.00
CA GLU A 24 14.21 -14.33 7.16
C GLU A 24 13.08 -13.37 7.60
N CYS A 25 12.39 -12.76 6.63
CA CYS A 25 11.25 -11.88 6.88
C CYS A 25 10.06 -12.65 7.48
N ARG A 26 9.68 -13.79 6.86
CA ARG A 26 8.61 -14.68 7.31
C ARG A 26 8.80 -15.11 8.75
N ALA A 27 10.02 -15.49 9.13
CA ALA A 27 10.36 -15.88 10.50
C ALA A 27 10.02 -14.80 11.55
N GLN A 28 9.97 -13.52 11.15
CA GLN A 28 9.61 -12.44 12.07
C GLN A 28 8.10 -12.22 12.21
N VAL A 29 7.30 -12.65 11.24
CA VAL A 29 5.85 -12.35 11.18
C VAL A 29 4.96 -13.56 11.40
N GLU A 30 5.44 -14.75 11.05
CA GLU A 30 4.66 -16.00 11.13
C GLU A 30 4.27 -16.30 12.57
N GLY A 31 2.97 -16.32 12.87
CA GLY A 31 2.44 -16.55 14.22
C GLY A 31 2.74 -15.44 15.23
N PHE A 32 3.16 -14.24 14.80
CA PHE A 32 3.35 -13.11 15.71
C PHE A 32 1.98 -12.51 16.12
N PRO A 33 1.68 -12.30 17.42
CA PRO A 33 0.34 -11.91 17.88
C PRO A 33 -0.20 -10.58 17.33
N ALA A 34 0.68 -9.66 16.91
CA ALA A 34 0.31 -8.39 16.30
C ALA A 34 0.47 -8.38 14.77
N ALA A 35 0.79 -9.52 14.15
CA ALA A 35 0.64 -9.66 12.70
C ALA A 35 -0.84 -9.47 12.37
N SER A 36 -1.13 -8.68 11.33
CA SER A 36 -2.51 -8.50 10.88
C SER A 36 -3.06 -9.85 10.47
N ASP A 37 -4.09 -10.32 11.19
CA ASP A 37 -4.87 -11.48 10.82
C ASP A 37 -5.51 -11.22 9.44
N PRO A 38 -5.11 -11.95 8.38
CA PRO A 38 -5.61 -11.72 7.03
C PRO A 38 -7.12 -11.93 6.91
N SER A 39 -7.72 -12.75 7.79
CA SER A 39 -9.17 -12.99 7.80
C SER A 39 -9.98 -11.72 8.11
N LYS A 40 -9.36 -10.72 8.76
CA LYS A 40 -9.99 -9.41 9.01
C LYS A 40 -10.33 -8.64 7.73
N TRP A 41 -9.69 -8.99 6.61
CA TRP A 41 -9.88 -8.36 5.31
C TRP A 41 -10.47 -9.32 4.27
N GLU A 42 -10.98 -10.48 4.69
CA GLU A 42 -11.45 -11.53 3.77
C GLU A 42 -12.56 -11.05 2.83
N ALA A 43 -13.41 -10.12 3.28
CA ALA A 43 -14.46 -9.50 2.47
C ALA A 43 -14.00 -8.24 1.70
N ALA A 44 -12.77 -7.78 1.89
CA ALA A 44 -12.26 -6.61 1.18
C ALA A 44 -11.80 -6.98 -0.24
N PRO A 45 -12.05 -6.14 -1.25
CA PRO A 45 -11.52 -6.36 -2.59
C PRO A 45 -9.99 -6.30 -2.55
N VAL A 46 -9.35 -7.29 -3.18
CA VAL A 46 -7.89 -7.33 -3.35
C VAL A 46 -7.53 -6.79 -4.72
N VAL A 47 -6.68 -5.78 -4.75
CA VAL A 47 -6.20 -5.14 -5.99
C VAL A 47 -4.70 -5.33 -6.08
N TYR A 48 -4.23 -5.75 -7.24
CA TYR A 48 -2.81 -5.89 -7.53
C TYR A 48 -2.36 -4.71 -8.40
N THR A 49 -1.33 -4.01 -7.95
CA THR A 49 -0.75 -2.87 -8.66
C THR A 49 0.71 -3.13 -8.94
N ASP A 50 1.19 -2.77 -10.13
CA ASP A 50 2.60 -2.88 -10.48
C ASP A 50 3.05 -1.75 -11.42
N GLY A 51 4.35 -1.48 -11.41
CA GLY A 51 5.01 -0.52 -12.29
C GLY A 51 6.27 -1.11 -12.90
N ALA A 52 6.44 -0.93 -14.20
CA ALA A 52 7.61 -1.43 -14.92
C ALA A 52 8.31 -0.30 -15.66
N CYS A 53 9.64 -0.28 -15.60
CA CYS A 53 10.45 0.65 -16.39
C CYS A 53 11.61 -0.03 -17.11
N SER A 54 11.62 0.08 -18.43
CA SER A 54 12.77 -0.25 -19.27
C SER A 54 13.86 0.82 -19.13
N ASN A 55 15.13 0.43 -19.12
CA ASN A 55 16.28 1.33 -18.99
C ASN A 55 16.19 2.31 -17.81
N ASN A 56 15.60 1.89 -16.68
CA ASN A 56 15.31 2.77 -15.53
C ASN A 56 16.49 3.68 -15.14
N GLY A 57 16.26 4.99 -15.15
CA GLY A 57 17.27 6.02 -14.82
C GLY A 57 18.23 6.37 -15.96
N LYS A 58 18.04 5.85 -17.18
CA LYS A 58 18.89 6.10 -18.35
C LYS A 58 18.13 6.76 -19.49
N LEU A 59 18.89 7.31 -20.45
CA LEU A 59 18.33 7.88 -21.68
C LEU A 59 17.52 6.82 -22.44
N GLY A 60 16.35 7.22 -22.94
CA GLY A 60 15.44 6.32 -23.66
C GLY A 60 14.64 5.37 -22.77
N ALA A 61 14.62 5.59 -21.45
CA ALA A 61 13.73 4.87 -20.54
C ALA A 61 12.26 5.04 -20.94
N LYS A 62 11.49 3.97 -20.78
CA LYS A 62 10.02 3.93 -20.94
C LYS A 62 9.44 3.18 -19.78
N ALA A 63 8.40 3.73 -19.17
CA ALA A 63 7.72 3.13 -18.03
C ALA A 63 6.22 3.01 -18.26
N GLY A 64 5.60 2.04 -17.59
CA GLY A 64 4.16 1.80 -17.60
C GLY A 64 3.67 1.36 -16.23
N TYR A 65 2.37 1.41 -16.04
CA TYR A 65 1.65 0.96 -14.84
C TYR A 65 0.64 -0.14 -15.20
N GLY A 66 0.27 -0.96 -14.22
CA GLY A 66 -0.80 -1.95 -14.32
C GLY A 66 -1.59 -2.05 -13.03
N VAL A 67 -2.91 -2.21 -13.16
CA VAL A 67 -3.88 -2.43 -12.08
C VAL A 67 -4.73 -3.65 -12.45
N TYR A 68 -4.84 -4.59 -11.52
CA TYR A 68 -5.57 -5.83 -11.70
C TYR A 68 -6.47 -6.11 -10.50
N TRP A 69 -7.78 -6.05 -10.72
CA TRP A 69 -8.85 -6.30 -9.75
C TRP A 69 -9.29 -7.76 -9.72
N GLY A 70 -8.93 -8.53 -10.74
CA GLY A 70 -9.29 -9.94 -10.88
C GLY A 70 -9.57 -10.33 -12.33
N PRO A 71 -9.79 -11.62 -12.62
CA PRO A 71 -10.10 -12.09 -13.96
C PRO A 71 -11.33 -11.37 -14.52
N ASP A 72 -11.22 -10.90 -15.77
CA ASP A 72 -12.29 -10.24 -16.53
C ASP A 72 -12.96 -9.03 -15.86
N HIS A 73 -12.34 -8.46 -14.82
CA HIS A 73 -12.85 -7.27 -14.15
C HIS A 73 -12.73 -6.04 -15.06
N GLU A 74 -13.82 -5.27 -15.18
CA GLU A 74 -13.91 -4.12 -16.11
C GLU A 74 -12.93 -2.99 -15.75
N ASP A 75 -12.62 -2.83 -14.45
CA ASP A 75 -11.65 -1.85 -13.97
C ASP A 75 -10.17 -2.28 -14.10
N ASN A 76 -9.87 -3.45 -14.70
CA ASN A 76 -8.48 -3.78 -15.04
C ASN A 76 -7.91 -2.72 -15.99
N ALA A 77 -6.75 -2.15 -15.66
CA ALA A 77 -6.20 -1.01 -16.38
C ALA A 77 -4.68 -1.08 -16.53
N CYS A 78 -4.16 -0.56 -17.62
CA CYS A 78 -2.73 -0.34 -17.81
C CYS A 78 -2.49 0.88 -18.71
N GLY A 79 -1.28 1.45 -18.63
CA GLY A 79 -0.95 2.60 -19.46
C GLY A 79 0.50 3.08 -19.30
N PRO A 80 0.93 4.03 -20.16
CA PRO A 80 2.25 4.60 -20.07
C PRO A 80 2.38 5.57 -18.89
N VAL A 81 3.56 5.63 -18.29
CA VAL A 81 3.89 6.67 -17.31
C VAL A 81 4.27 7.95 -18.03
N THR A 82 3.57 9.05 -17.71
CA THR A 82 3.91 10.40 -18.20
C THR A 82 4.92 11.10 -17.29
N GLY A 83 5.82 11.89 -17.89
CA GLY A 83 6.92 12.55 -17.19
C GLY A 83 8.18 11.68 -17.13
N ALA A 84 8.96 11.79 -16.05
CA ALA A 84 10.19 11.01 -15.89
C ALA A 84 9.88 9.49 -15.81
N PRO A 85 10.30 8.68 -16.79
CA PRO A 85 9.96 7.26 -16.83
C PRO A 85 10.88 6.48 -15.87
N THR A 86 10.37 6.20 -14.68
CA THR A 86 11.06 5.41 -13.64
C THR A 86 10.16 4.30 -13.11
N ASN A 87 10.75 3.26 -12.51
CA ASN A 87 9.99 2.14 -11.94
C ASN A 87 9.03 2.62 -10.85
N ASN A 88 9.56 3.36 -9.88
CA ASN A 88 8.81 3.87 -8.73
C ASN A 88 7.65 4.77 -9.17
N ARG A 89 7.81 5.54 -10.26
CA ARG A 89 6.71 6.35 -10.79
C ARG A 89 5.61 5.49 -11.39
N GLY A 90 5.95 4.38 -12.04
CA GLY A 90 4.97 3.39 -12.49
C GLY A 90 4.21 2.75 -11.33
N GLU A 91 4.92 2.34 -10.28
CA GLU A 91 4.30 1.71 -9.10
C GLU A 91 3.33 2.67 -8.39
N LEU A 92 3.76 3.92 -8.16
CA LEU A 92 2.90 4.93 -7.53
C LEU A 92 1.72 5.33 -8.41
N LEU A 93 1.92 5.41 -9.72
CA LEU A 93 0.81 5.71 -10.65
C LEU A 93 -0.22 4.57 -10.67
N ALA A 94 0.21 3.31 -10.59
CA ALA A 94 -0.72 2.18 -10.50
C ALA A 94 -1.62 2.30 -9.27
N VAL A 95 -1.06 2.66 -8.11
CA VAL A 95 -1.83 2.89 -6.87
C VAL A 95 -2.79 4.07 -7.02
N ASP A 96 -2.34 5.20 -7.57
CA ASP A 96 -3.20 6.37 -7.82
C ASP A 96 -4.38 6.04 -8.76
N VAL A 97 -4.13 5.27 -9.82
CA VAL A 97 -5.19 4.82 -10.74
C VAL A 97 -6.18 3.90 -10.02
N ALA A 98 -5.70 2.91 -9.27
CA ALA A 98 -6.56 2.01 -8.51
C ALA A 98 -7.44 2.78 -7.50
N LEU A 99 -6.89 3.77 -6.80
CA LEU A 99 -7.63 4.61 -5.87
C LEU A 99 -8.67 5.50 -6.56
N LYS A 100 -8.49 5.86 -7.83
CA LYS A 100 -9.50 6.63 -8.58
C LYS A 100 -10.65 5.77 -9.11
N GLN A 101 -10.46 4.45 -9.20
CA GLN A 101 -11.48 3.50 -9.64
C GLN A 101 -12.45 3.14 -8.51
N VAL A 102 -12.01 3.21 -7.24
CA VAL A 102 -12.92 2.94 -6.12
C VAL A 102 -13.97 4.03 -5.96
N LYS A 103 -15.17 3.60 -5.60
CA LYS A 103 -16.25 4.50 -5.21
C LYS A 103 -16.04 4.94 -3.76
N PHE A 104 -15.76 6.23 -3.55
CA PHE A 104 -15.79 6.83 -2.22
C PHE A 104 -17.21 7.29 -1.89
N GLU A 105 -17.79 6.68 -0.86
CA GLU A 105 -19.05 7.14 -0.29
C GLU A 105 -18.78 8.05 0.90
N HIS A 106 -19.14 9.32 0.77
CA HIS A 106 -19.04 10.25 1.88
C HIS A 106 -20.13 9.97 2.91
N VAL A 107 -19.71 9.67 4.14
CA VAL A 107 -20.60 9.47 5.28
C VAL A 107 -20.47 10.68 6.22
N PRO A 108 -21.58 11.36 6.56
CA PRO A 108 -21.55 12.45 7.52
C PRO A 108 -20.96 12.01 8.86
N GLY A 109 -20.10 12.84 9.46
CA GLY A 109 -19.61 12.64 10.82
C GLY A 109 -20.76 12.63 11.84
N HIS A 110 -20.59 11.88 12.93
CA HIS A 110 -21.53 11.83 14.07
C HIS A 110 -22.97 11.46 13.70
N SER A 111 -23.12 10.60 12.69
CA SER A 111 -24.42 10.18 12.16
C SER A 111 -24.89 8.80 12.66
N GLY A 112 -24.21 8.20 13.64
CA GLY A 112 -24.55 6.85 14.12
C GLY A 112 -23.93 5.71 13.32
N VAL A 113 -23.09 5.99 12.32
CA VAL A 113 -22.45 4.95 11.49
C VAL A 113 -21.22 4.39 12.23
N PRO A 114 -21.24 3.12 12.71
CA PRO A 114 -20.23 2.63 13.64
C PRO A 114 -18.79 2.73 13.13
N GLY A 115 -18.57 2.43 11.84
CA GLY A 115 -17.24 2.53 11.22
C GLY A 115 -16.71 3.96 11.14
N ASN A 116 -17.58 4.93 10.83
CA ASN A 116 -17.20 6.34 10.74
C ASN A 116 -16.97 6.95 12.13
N GLU A 117 -17.76 6.54 13.13
CA GLU A 117 -17.57 6.96 14.53
C GLU A 117 -16.28 6.40 15.14
N ALA A 118 -15.95 5.14 14.83
CA ALA A 118 -14.67 4.56 15.21
C ALA A 118 -13.50 5.34 14.56
N ALA A 119 -13.62 5.68 13.28
CA ALA A 119 -12.61 6.48 12.58
C ALA A 119 -12.44 7.88 13.19
N ASP A 120 -13.54 8.58 13.53
CA ASP A 120 -13.50 9.87 14.23
C ASP A 120 -12.81 9.76 15.61
N SER A 121 -13.15 8.74 16.40
CA SER A 121 -12.52 8.50 17.71
C SER A 121 -11.01 8.30 17.57
N LEU A 122 -10.56 7.50 16.60
CA LEU A 122 -9.14 7.29 16.33
C LEU A 122 -8.45 8.57 15.85
N ALA A 123 -9.10 9.36 14.99
CA ALA A 123 -8.58 10.64 14.53
C ALA A 123 -8.37 11.63 15.69
N ARG A 124 -9.34 11.71 16.62
CA ARG A 124 -9.24 12.54 17.84
C ARG A 124 -8.12 12.07 18.77
N GLN A 125 -7.98 10.76 18.97
CA GLN A 125 -6.86 10.21 19.74
C GLN A 125 -5.51 10.58 19.11
N GLY A 126 -5.38 10.43 17.78
CA GLY A 126 -4.18 10.84 17.05
C GLY A 126 -3.88 12.34 17.20
N ALA A 127 -4.89 13.21 17.17
CA ALA A 127 -4.71 14.64 17.39
C ALA A 127 -4.18 14.96 18.81
N GLN A 128 -4.63 14.22 19.83
CA GLN A 128 -4.17 14.39 21.22
C GLN A 128 -2.73 13.92 21.45
N MET A 129 -2.16 13.08 20.58
CA MET A 129 -0.75 12.65 20.71
C MET A 129 0.25 13.80 20.52
N PHE A 130 -0.15 14.89 19.86
CA PHE A 130 0.67 16.10 19.73
C PHE A 130 0.77 16.92 21.03
N SER A 131 -0.05 16.64 22.05
CA SER A 131 -0.10 17.42 23.30
C SER A 131 1.02 17.11 24.31
N SER A 132 1.86 16.10 24.05
CA SER A 132 2.84 15.59 25.03
C SER A 132 4.25 16.18 24.88
N GLY A 133 4.44 17.14 23.98
CA GLY A 133 5.75 17.58 23.51
C GLY A 133 6.05 19.07 23.67
N SER A 134 5.68 19.69 24.80
CA SER A 134 6.26 20.99 25.20
C SER A 134 5.83 21.37 26.61
N ASN A 135 6.63 21.01 27.62
CA ASN A 135 6.84 21.89 28.76
C ASN A 135 8.17 22.60 28.54
N GLN A 136 8.08 23.92 28.37
CA GLN A 136 9.13 24.85 28.79
C GLN A 136 9.27 24.80 30.31
#